data_AF-A0A4R7G7V2-F1
#
_entry.id   AF-A0A4R7G7V2-F1
#
_cell.length_a   1.000
_cell.length_b   1.000
_cell.length_c   1.000
_cell.angle_alpha   90.00
_cell.angle_beta   90.00
_cell.angle_gamma   90.00
#
_symmetry.space_group_name_H-M   'P 1'
#
loop_
_entity.id
_entity.type
_entity.pdbx_description
1 polymer ?
#
loop_
_entity_poly.entity_id
_entity_poly.type
_entity_poly.pdbx_seq_one_letter_code
_entity_poly.pdbx_strand_id
1 'polypeptide(L)'
;MSHTSGLTALEPLTGAEILERAAGLPAVQHYPSVDELHEAFAALAAQHPEQMSVTRLGHSRAGEPILLYSIADEGGDGAEALSGLLAGGVHPNEPIGSWTMLHLATQLLTDVRLRRRLASRWHFLPCADPDSMRLNEGWFHAPEDRELYFQNFYRPAGPEQVEWTFPFRYKAAHFDAMLPETHALQRAIDLTRPDFYLPLHNAESGGAYYYLSDTLCAAPGAHVEPLHALLSELPTAMGVPLHRGEPEAAHFEVLSPGIFAMGSLEEAYDWVEALGLDPFPEGSTGESSTGYASRHGTLSMVAEMPQWKHLLADDISPGGASYASALRDQAAALSASGELLLELLDRLAAESEPPLLRASRAFLPLLGQAAQSQRARAEDPACQREATVAELHGLQGVLHMLRLRFGGMFLRALRELGIAGSPGAASLAEELSPVYADWTSEAAEQEQDLEPIPIKDAAGLQYGAVLALAAHTLRSRLSPPLA
;
A
#
# COMPACT_ATOMS: atom_id res chain seq x y z
N MET A 1 -16.59 -45.83 25.44
CA MET A 1 -15.40 -44.97 25.61
C MET A 1 -15.49 -43.89 24.56
N SER A 2 -16.00 -42.72 24.94
CA SER A 2 -16.14 -41.56 24.05
C SER A 2 -14.76 -40.96 23.85
N HIS A 3 -14.26 -40.97 22.62
CA HIS A 3 -13.13 -40.13 22.25
C HIS A 3 -13.63 -38.69 22.15
N THR A 4 -13.51 -37.93 23.25
CA THR A 4 -13.41 -36.47 23.20
C THR A 4 -12.08 -36.12 22.55
N SER A 5 -12.08 -35.89 21.24
CA SER A 5 -10.92 -35.29 20.56
C SER A 5 -10.85 -33.83 20.97
N GLY A 6 -9.96 -33.54 21.91
CA GLY A 6 -9.76 -32.21 22.47
C GLY A 6 -9.15 -31.25 21.45
N LEU A 7 -10.01 -30.52 20.75
CA LEU A 7 -9.80 -29.09 20.57
C LEU A 7 -10.15 -28.44 21.91
N THR A 8 -9.21 -28.35 22.85
CA THR A 8 -9.27 -27.19 23.75
C THR A 8 -8.96 -26.00 22.87
N ALA A 9 -10.00 -25.38 22.30
CA ALA A 9 -9.90 -24.15 21.53
C ALA A 9 -9.15 -23.15 22.40
N LEU A 10 -7.89 -22.88 22.08
CA LEU A 10 -7.13 -21.88 22.79
C LEU A 10 -7.80 -20.54 22.51
N GLU A 11 -7.97 -19.72 23.54
CA GLU A 11 -8.55 -18.39 23.37
C GLU A 11 -7.78 -17.60 22.29
N PRO A 12 -8.47 -16.87 21.41
CA PRO A 12 -7.82 -16.00 20.43
C PRO A 12 -6.83 -15.04 21.10
N LEU A 13 -5.87 -14.53 20.32
CA LEU A 13 -4.91 -13.55 20.84
C LEU A 13 -5.64 -12.35 21.47
N THR A 14 -5.13 -11.88 22.61
CA THR A 14 -5.58 -10.64 23.24
C THR A 14 -4.86 -9.43 22.61
N GLY A 15 -5.42 -8.22 22.76
CA GLY A 15 -4.78 -7.00 22.25
C GLY A 15 -3.38 -6.79 22.83
N ALA A 16 -3.20 -7.01 24.14
CA ALA A 16 -1.90 -6.89 24.80
C ALA A 16 -0.84 -7.84 24.20
N GLU A 17 -1.21 -9.09 23.91
CA GLU A 17 -0.30 -10.05 23.27
C GLU A 17 0.02 -9.67 21.82
N ILE A 18 -0.92 -9.07 21.11
CA ILE A 18 -0.70 -8.57 19.74
C ILE A 18 0.29 -7.39 19.76
N LEU A 19 0.13 -6.46 20.70
CA LEU A 19 1.05 -5.33 20.89
C LEU A 19 2.46 -5.80 21.24
N GLU A 20 2.58 -6.75 22.17
CA GLU A 20 3.88 -7.35 22.54
C GLU A 20 4.55 -8.03 21.32
N ARG A 21 3.78 -8.76 20.52
CA ARG A 21 4.29 -9.42 19.31
C ARG A 21 4.68 -8.43 18.22
N ALA A 22 3.89 -7.37 18.00
CA ALA A 22 4.21 -6.29 17.07
C ALA A 22 5.54 -5.62 17.42
N ALA A 23 5.77 -5.34 18.72
CA ALA A 23 7.02 -4.76 19.21
C ALA A 23 8.22 -5.73 19.15
N GLY A 24 7.96 -7.04 19.03
CA GLY A 24 8.95 -8.11 19.04
C GLY A 24 9.62 -8.41 17.69
N LEU A 25 9.31 -7.66 16.62
CA LEU A 25 9.94 -7.89 15.32
C LEU A 25 11.46 -7.60 15.39
N PRO A 26 12.33 -8.53 14.94
CA PRO A 26 13.77 -8.32 14.96
C PRO A 26 14.22 -7.07 14.20
N ALA A 27 15.27 -6.41 14.70
CA ALA A 27 15.91 -5.32 13.98
C ALA A 27 16.52 -5.82 12.65
N VAL A 28 16.20 -5.13 11.56
CA VAL A 28 16.71 -5.37 10.20
C VAL A 28 17.15 -4.05 9.59
N GLN A 29 18.12 -4.08 8.69
CA GLN A 29 18.81 -2.88 8.17
C GLN A 29 18.45 -2.55 6.72
N HIS A 30 17.84 -3.47 5.98
CA HIS A 30 17.48 -3.29 4.58
C HIS A 30 16.16 -4.01 4.29
N TYR A 31 15.48 -3.61 3.22
CA TYR A 31 14.42 -4.43 2.62
C TYR A 31 15.05 -5.52 1.76
N PRO A 32 14.55 -6.76 1.78
CA PRO A 32 15.08 -7.80 0.90
C PRO A 32 14.79 -7.42 -0.55
N SER A 33 15.78 -7.64 -1.43
CA SER A 33 15.57 -7.72 -2.87
C SER A 33 14.55 -8.82 -3.20
N VAL A 34 14.02 -8.82 -4.42
CA VAL A 34 13.12 -9.85 -4.91
C VAL A 34 13.78 -11.24 -4.81
N ASP A 35 15.06 -11.34 -5.15
CA ASP A 35 15.81 -12.59 -5.06
C ASP A 35 15.99 -13.03 -3.60
N GLU A 36 16.41 -12.13 -2.70
CA GLU A 36 16.55 -12.45 -1.27
C GLU A 36 15.21 -12.88 -0.64
N LEU A 37 14.11 -12.23 -1.02
CA LEU A 37 12.77 -12.56 -0.54
C LEU A 37 12.34 -13.95 -1.03
N HIS A 38 12.54 -14.25 -2.32
CA HIS A 38 12.23 -15.56 -2.89
C HIS A 38 13.10 -16.66 -2.28
N GLU A 39 14.40 -16.41 -2.10
CA GLU A 39 15.32 -17.35 -1.45
C GLU A 39 14.93 -17.62 0.00
N ALA A 40 14.53 -16.60 0.76
CA ALA A 40 14.10 -16.75 2.15
C ALA A 40 12.83 -17.62 2.27
N PHE A 41 11.83 -17.38 1.43
CA PHE A 41 10.61 -18.22 1.41
C PHE A 41 10.88 -19.65 0.92
N ALA A 42 11.74 -19.82 -0.10
CA ALA A 42 12.17 -21.13 -0.56
C ALA A 42 12.92 -21.91 0.53
N ALA A 43 13.77 -21.23 1.31
CA ALA A 43 14.48 -21.81 2.44
C ALA A 43 13.51 -22.26 3.55
N LEU A 44 12.52 -21.43 3.90
CA LEU A 44 11.48 -21.82 4.87
C LEU A 44 10.72 -23.08 4.42
N ALA A 45 10.33 -23.13 3.14
CA ALA A 45 9.64 -24.29 2.58
C ALA A 45 10.52 -25.55 2.59
N ALA A 46 11.80 -25.42 2.26
CA ALA A 46 12.76 -26.54 2.27
C ALA A 46 13.07 -27.05 3.68
N GLN A 47 13.08 -26.16 4.68
CA GLN A 47 13.29 -26.50 6.10
C GLN A 47 12.05 -27.13 6.74
N HIS A 48 10.86 -26.81 6.24
CA HIS A 48 9.57 -27.27 6.78
C HIS A 48 8.67 -27.95 5.72
N PRO A 49 9.15 -28.98 4.99
CA PRO A 49 8.45 -29.52 3.83
C PRO A 49 7.12 -30.23 4.17
N GLU A 50 6.93 -30.64 5.43
CA GLU A 50 5.67 -31.25 5.90
C GLU A 50 4.61 -30.21 6.30
N GLN A 51 5.01 -28.95 6.53
CA GLN A 51 4.12 -27.89 7.03
C GLN A 51 3.85 -26.81 5.97
N MET A 52 4.82 -26.56 5.08
CA MET A 52 4.77 -25.49 4.09
C MET A 52 4.82 -26.07 2.68
N SER A 53 3.78 -25.79 1.90
CA SER A 53 3.67 -26.19 0.49
C SER A 53 3.88 -25.00 -0.43
N VAL A 54 4.33 -25.25 -1.67
CA VAL A 54 4.60 -24.22 -2.67
C VAL A 54 3.77 -24.51 -3.92
N THR A 55 3.01 -23.51 -4.37
CA THR A 55 2.20 -23.58 -5.59
C THR A 55 2.63 -22.48 -6.55
N ARG A 56 2.96 -22.83 -7.80
CA ARG A 56 3.16 -21.83 -8.85
C ARG A 56 1.81 -21.34 -9.36
N LEU A 57 1.57 -20.04 -9.23
CA LEU A 57 0.32 -19.40 -9.65
C LEU A 57 0.36 -18.99 -11.12
N GLY A 58 1.51 -18.48 -11.58
CA GLY A 58 1.72 -17.98 -12.92
C GLY A 58 3.15 -17.48 -13.11
N HIS A 59 3.30 -16.45 -13.95
CA HIS A 59 4.55 -15.73 -14.16
C HIS A 59 4.28 -14.24 -14.33
N SER A 60 5.28 -13.40 -14.06
CA SER A 60 5.26 -11.97 -14.39
C SER A 60 5.38 -11.74 -15.90
N ARG A 61 5.25 -10.49 -16.36
CA ARG A 61 5.43 -10.10 -17.76
C ARG A 61 6.83 -10.44 -18.29
N ALA A 62 7.86 -10.34 -17.46
CA ALA A 62 9.24 -10.73 -17.79
C ALA A 62 9.51 -12.24 -17.61
N GLY A 63 8.51 -13.01 -17.14
CA GLY A 63 8.55 -14.46 -17.06
C GLY A 63 9.04 -15.04 -15.72
N GLU A 64 9.18 -14.22 -14.68
CA GLU A 64 9.56 -14.68 -13.35
C GLU A 64 8.40 -15.44 -12.69
N PRO A 65 8.61 -16.62 -12.07
CA PRO A 65 7.52 -17.39 -11.49
C PRO A 65 6.92 -16.69 -10.27
N ILE A 66 5.59 -16.57 -10.24
CA ILE A 66 4.86 -16.07 -9.06
C ILE A 66 4.39 -17.27 -8.24
N LEU A 67 4.85 -17.34 -6.98
CA LEU A 67 4.69 -18.48 -6.09
C LEU A 67 3.81 -18.14 -4.90
N LEU A 68 2.93 -19.08 -4.54
CA LEU A 68 2.16 -19.08 -3.30
C LEU A 68 2.78 -20.08 -2.33
N TYR A 69 3.10 -19.62 -1.13
CA TYR A 69 3.55 -20.47 -0.03
C TYR A 69 2.43 -20.63 0.98
N SER A 70 2.10 -21.87 1.34
CA SER A 70 0.95 -22.17 2.19
C SER A 70 1.35 -23.00 3.40
N ILE A 71 1.07 -22.51 4.60
CA ILE A 71 1.23 -23.24 5.86
C ILE A 71 -0.12 -23.83 6.26
N ALA A 72 -0.17 -25.15 6.39
CA ALA A 72 -1.37 -25.86 6.81
C ALA A 72 -1.66 -25.67 8.31
N ASP A 73 -2.92 -25.82 8.69
CA ASP A 73 -3.29 -25.98 10.11
C ASP A 73 -2.91 -27.39 10.60
N GLU A 74 -2.60 -27.52 11.89
CA GLU A 74 -2.19 -28.79 12.53
C GLU A 74 -3.28 -29.86 12.52
N GLY A 75 -4.54 -29.49 12.28
CA GLY A 75 -5.69 -30.39 12.18
C GLY A 75 -5.83 -31.16 10.85
N GLY A 76 -4.96 -30.90 9.86
CA GLY A 76 -5.13 -31.43 8.50
C GLY A 76 -6.26 -30.74 7.74
N ASP A 77 -6.70 -31.35 6.64
CA ASP A 77 -7.72 -30.88 5.68
C ASP A 77 -9.16 -30.76 6.26
N GLY A 78 -9.28 -30.52 7.57
CA GLY A 78 -10.54 -30.26 8.24
C GLY A 78 -11.18 -28.97 7.73
N ALA A 79 -12.43 -29.05 7.29
CA ALA A 79 -13.24 -27.96 6.76
C ALA A 79 -13.53 -26.81 7.77
N GLU A 80 -12.89 -26.80 8.95
CA GLU A 80 -13.17 -25.91 10.07
C GLU A 80 -12.11 -24.82 10.30
N ALA A 81 -10.90 -24.92 9.74
CA ALA A 81 -9.89 -23.87 9.86
C ALA A 81 -10.22 -22.65 8.99
N LEU A 82 -9.87 -21.44 9.46
CA LEU A 82 -9.92 -20.24 8.63
C LEU A 82 -8.84 -20.28 7.54
N SER A 83 -8.97 -19.46 6.51
CA SER A 83 -7.96 -19.21 5.49
C SER A 83 -7.59 -17.73 5.48
N GLY A 84 -6.29 -17.45 5.64
CA GLY A 84 -5.72 -16.10 5.57
C GLY A 84 -4.79 -15.96 4.37
N LEU A 85 -4.96 -14.90 3.58
CA LEU A 85 -4.05 -14.56 2.47
C LEU A 85 -3.32 -13.25 2.76
N LEU A 86 -2.01 -13.24 2.55
CA LEU A 86 -1.18 -12.03 2.52
C LEU A 86 -0.52 -11.93 1.15
N ALA A 87 -0.57 -10.74 0.54
CA ALA A 87 0.08 -10.47 -0.72
C ALA A 87 0.96 -9.22 -0.61
N GLY A 88 2.27 -9.38 -0.82
CA GLY A 88 3.21 -8.26 -0.96
C GLY A 88 3.46 -7.91 -2.42
N GLY A 89 4.05 -6.73 -2.67
CA GLY A 89 4.40 -6.29 -4.02
C GLY A 89 3.20 -6.05 -4.94
N VAL A 90 2.00 -5.84 -4.37
CA VAL A 90 0.81 -5.36 -5.12
C VAL A 90 1.03 -3.94 -5.65
N HIS A 91 1.80 -3.16 -4.90
CA HIS A 91 2.52 -2.00 -5.34
C HIS A 91 4.04 -2.24 -5.17
N PRO A 92 4.84 -2.04 -6.23
CA PRO A 92 6.24 -2.47 -6.24
C PRO A 92 7.19 -1.60 -5.42
N ASN A 93 6.78 -0.38 -5.07
CA ASN A 93 7.55 0.57 -4.26
C ASN A 93 7.30 0.39 -2.75
N GLU A 94 6.58 -0.66 -2.33
CA GLU A 94 6.07 -0.80 -0.96
C GLU A 94 6.59 -2.07 -0.27
N PRO A 95 7.86 -2.09 0.20
CA PRO A 95 8.54 -3.32 0.63
C PRO A 95 8.38 -3.70 2.12
N ILE A 96 7.70 -2.92 2.96
CA ILE A 96 7.51 -3.22 4.40
C ILE A 96 6.88 -4.62 4.57
N GLY A 97 5.94 -4.96 3.69
CA GLY A 97 5.26 -6.26 3.69
C GLY A 97 6.19 -7.47 3.61
N SER A 98 7.39 -7.32 3.02
CA SER A 98 8.37 -8.41 2.93
C SER A 98 8.77 -8.94 4.30
N TRP A 99 9.11 -8.04 5.24
CA TRP A 99 9.49 -8.44 6.60
C TRP A 99 8.29 -8.86 7.44
N THR A 100 7.13 -8.25 7.22
CA THR A 100 5.87 -8.67 7.84
C THR A 100 5.57 -10.14 7.55
N MET A 101 5.63 -10.55 6.28
CA MET A 101 5.34 -11.91 5.87
C MET A 101 6.42 -12.91 6.30
N LEU A 102 7.71 -12.57 6.13
CA LEU A 102 8.81 -13.45 6.57
C LEU A 102 8.77 -13.70 8.08
N HIS A 103 8.51 -12.65 8.87
CA HIS A 103 8.40 -12.77 10.32
C HIS A 103 7.21 -13.66 10.72
N LEU A 104 6.02 -13.38 10.17
CA LEU A 104 4.82 -14.17 10.46
C LEU A 104 4.97 -15.64 10.03
N ALA A 105 5.48 -15.92 8.83
CA ALA A 105 5.71 -17.28 8.37
C ALA A 105 6.68 -18.03 9.30
N THR A 106 7.78 -17.38 9.72
CA THR A 106 8.74 -17.94 10.67
C THR A 106 8.08 -18.22 12.03
N GLN A 107 7.30 -17.28 12.56
CA GLN A 107 6.57 -17.45 13.82
C GLN A 107 5.56 -18.60 13.74
N LEU A 108 4.80 -18.71 12.65
CA LEU A 108 3.85 -19.81 12.46
C LEU A 108 4.53 -21.17 12.36
N LEU A 109 5.74 -21.27 11.82
CA LEU A 109 6.50 -22.52 11.69
C LEU A 109 7.20 -22.93 13.00
N THR A 110 7.51 -21.98 13.87
CA THR A 110 8.32 -22.21 15.09
C THR A 110 7.54 -22.11 16.40
N ASP A 111 6.45 -21.35 16.45
CA ASP A 111 5.56 -21.20 17.60
C ASP A 111 4.24 -21.94 17.38
N VAL A 112 4.23 -23.22 17.77
CA VAL A 112 3.05 -24.10 17.74
C VAL A 112 1.86 -23.50 18.51
N ARG A 113 2.11 -22.78 19.61
CA ARG A 113 1.04 -22.21 20.42
C ARG A 113 0.38 -21.04 19.68
N LEU A 114 1.17 -20.17 19.04
CA LEU A 114 0.64 -19.11 18.18
C LEU A 114 -0.20 -19.69 17.06
N ARG A 115 0.36 -20.65 16.30
CA ARG A 115 -0.33 -21.28 15.17
C ARG A 115 -1.69 -21.86 15.57
N ARG A 116 -1.74 -22.62 16.67
CA ARG A 116 -3.00 -23.17 17.21
C ARG A 116 -4.02 -22.13 17.65
N ARG A 117 -3.56 -20.97 18.16
CA ARG A 117 -4.44 -19.88 18.61
C ARG A 117 -5.00 -19.05 17.46
N LEU A 118 -4.27 -18.98 16.36
CA LEU A 118 -4.73 -18.33 15.14
C LEU A 118 -5.64 -19.25 14.31
N ALA A 119 -5.52 -20.57 14.46
CA ALA A 119 -6.43 -21.59 13.91
C ALA A 119 -6.78 -21.35 12.42
N SER A 120 -5.76 -20.98 11.64
CA SER A 120 -5.90 -20.58 10.25
C SER A 120 -4.85 -21.30 9.40
N ARG A 121 -5.24 -21.63 8.16
CA ARG A 121 -4.31 -21.88 7.06
C ARG A 121 -3.80 -20.52 6.57
N TRP A 122 -2.49 -20.40 6.39
CA TRP A 122 -1.88 -19.13 6.01
C TRP A 122 -1.24 -19.24 4.64
N HIS A 123 -1.54 -18.28 3.78
CA HIS A 123 -1.07 -18.21 2.41
C HIS A 123 -0.30 -16.91 2.20
N PHE A 124 0.91 -17.03 1.67
CA PHE A 124 1.82 -15.92 1.42
C PHE A 124 2.14 -15.87 -0.06
N LEU A 125 1.81 -14.75 -0.70
CA LEU A 125 2.30 -14.38 -2.02
C LEU A 125 3.34 -13.28 -1.80
N PRO A 126 4.66 -13.62 -1.76
CA PRO A 126 5.68 -12.68 -1.29
C PRO A 126 5.82 -11.44 -2.17
N CYS A 127 5.71 -11.59 -3.49
CA CYS A 127 5.78 -10.49 -4.44
C CYS A 127 4.85 -10.74 -5.63
N ALA A 128 3.85 -9.88 -5.81
CA ALA A 128 2.90 -9.96 -6.91
C ALA A 128 3.47 -9.39 -8.22
N ASP A 129 4.28 -8.33 -8.14
CA ASP A 129 4.94 -7.70 -9.29
C ASP A 129 6.48 -7.67 -9.13
N PRO A 130 7.16 -8.82 -9.31
CA PRO A 130 8.62 -8.88 -9.16
C PRO A 130 9.35 -8.00 -10.18
N ASP A 131 8.81 -7.85 -11.39
CA ASP A 131 9.42 -7.07 -12.47
C ASP A 131 9.54 -5.60 -12.07
N SER A 132 8.43 -5.03 -11.58
CA SER A 132 8.41 -3.63 -11.16
C SER A 132 9.10 -3.41 -9.81
N MET A 133 9.06 -4.39 -8.89
CA MET A 133 9.74 -4.27 -7.60
C MET A 133 11.26 -4.18 -7.78
N ARG A 134 11.83 -4.89 -8.76
CA ARG A 134 13.26 -4.77 -9.13
C ARG A 134 13.68 -3.36 -9.52
N LEU A 135 12.78 -2.57 -10.11
CA LEU A 135 13.06 -1.17 -10.46
C LEU A 135 13.17 -0.25 -9.22
N ASN A 136 12.79 -0.73 -8.03
CA ASN A 136 12.91 -0.05 -6.75
C ASN A 136 14.08 -0.56 -5.87
N GLU A 137 14.73 -1.68 -6.20
CA GLU A 137 15.77 -2.29 -5.34
C GLU A 137 16.96 -1.36 -5.05
N GLY A 138 17.18 -0.35 -5.91
CA GLY A 138 18.26 0.63 -5.77
C GLY A 138 18.24 1.41 -4.45
N TRP A 139 17.11 1.50 -3.74
CA TRP A 139 17.03 2.16 -2.43
C TRP A 139 16.86 1.20 -1.23
N PHE A 140 16.60 -0.09 -1.47
CA PHE A 140 16.25 -1.05 -0.41
C PHE A 140 17.34 -1.24 0.65
N HIS A 141 18.61 -1.01 0.27
CA HIS A 141 19.77 -1.19 1.14
C HIS A 141 20.01 -0.04 2.13
N ALA A 142 19.39 1.13 1.90
CA ALA A 142 19.46 2.30 2.78
C ALA A 142 18.06 2.94 2.89
N PRO A 143 17.09 2.23 3.49
CA PRO A 143 15.69 2.62 3.52
C PRO A 143 15.41 3.93 4.29
N GLU A 144 16.35 4.37 5.12
CA GLU A 144 16.31 5.67 5.81
C GLU A 144 16.70 6.85 4.90
N ASP A 145 17.43 6.59 3.81
CA ASP A 145 17.89 7.61 2.87
C ASP A 145 16.77 8.01 1.91
N ARG A 146 16.11 9.11 2.26
CA ARG A 146 14.99 9.66 1.51
C ARG A 146 15.38 10.17 0.12
N GLU A 147 16.58 10.71 -0.04
CA GLU A 147 17.06 11.15 -1.35
C GLU A 147 17.25 9.93 -2.26
N LEU A 148 17.92 8.90 -1.76
CA LEU A 148 18.13 7.65 -2.48
C LEU A 148 16.80 6.96 -2.84
N TYR A 149 15.81 6.99 -1.94
CA TYR A 149 14.45 6.52 -2.20
C TYR A 149 13.86 7.18 -3.45
N PHE A 150 13.81 8.51 -3.52
CA PHE A 150 13.22 9.19 -4.68
C PHE A 150 14.06 9.03 -5.95
N GLN A 151 15.39 8.99 -5.83
CA GLN A 151 16.29 8.72 -6.95
C GLN A 151 16.08 7.32 -7.57
N ASN A 152 15.51 6.37 -6.83
CA ASN A 152 15.23 5.00 -7.28
C ASN A 152 13.73 4.66 -7.25
N PHE A 153 12.85 5.63 -7.02
CA PHE A 153 11.42 5.42 -6.97
C PHE A 153 10.88 4.99 -8.34
N TYR A 154 10.05 3.95 -8.35
CA TYR A 154 9.30 3.53 -9.51
C TYR A 154 7.88 3.10 -9.12
N ARG A 155 6.89 3.66 -9.83
CA ARG A 155 5.50 3.24 -9.80
C ARG A 155 5.02 2.98 -11.24
N PRO A 156 4.45 1.81 -11.57
CA PRO A 156 3.89 1.56 -12.89
C PRO A 156 2.71 2.50 -13.19
N ALA A 157 2.45 2.75 -14.47
CA ALA A 157 1.21 3.41 -14.90
C ALA A 157 -0.01 2.64 -14.36
N GLY A 158 -1.16 3.32 -14.18
CA GLY A 158 -2.36 2.71 -13.59
C GLY A 158 -2.73 1.33 -14.16
N PRO A 159 -2.90 1.20 -15.49
CA PRO A 159 -3.19 -0.09 -16.15
C PRO A 159 -2.06 -1.15 -16.07
N GLU A 160 -0.92 -0.80 -15.49
CA GLU A 160 0.25 -1.67 -15.27
C GLU A 160 0.50 -1.96 -13.79
N GLN A 161 -0.42 -1.59 -12.89
CA GLN A 161 -0.38 -1.91 -11.46
C GLN A 161 -1.27 -3.13 -11.15
N VAL A 162 -0.74 -4.08 -10.40
CA VAL A 162 -1.48 -5.31 -10.03
C VAL A 162 -2.75 -5.00 -9.25
N GLU A 163 -2.66 -4.08 -8.29
CA GLU A 163 -3.78 -3.67 -7.43
C GLU A 163 -4.94 -3.03 -8.22
N TRP A 164 -4.77 -2.60 -9.48
CA TRP A 164 -5.80 -1.86 -10.22
C TRP A 164 -6.20 -2.52 -11.52
N THR A 165 -5.91 -3.81 -11.69
CA THR A 165 -6.15 -4.48 -12.98
C THR A 165 -7.00 -5.73 -12.83
N PHE A 166 -7.80 -5.83 -11.76
CA PHE A 166 -8.82 -6.88 -11.65
C PHE A 166 -10.02 -6.59 -12.55
N PRO A 167 -10.78 -7.61 -12.98
CA PRO A 167 -11.86 -7.41 -13.94
C PRO A 167 -12.98 -6.60 -13.30
N PHE A 168 -13.47 -5.61 -14.03
CA PHE A 168 -14.54 -4.72 -13.57
C PHE A 168 -15.61 -4.55 -14.65
N ARG A 169 -16.88 -4.57 -14.25
CA ARG A 169 -18.01 -4.31 -15.15
C ARG A 169 -19.18 -3.71 -14.39
N TYR A 170 -19.43 -2.44 -14.61
CA TYR A 170 -20.53 -1.71 -13.99
C TYR A 170 -21.01 -0.59 -14.91
N LYS A 171 -22.31 -0.52 -15.20
CA LYS A 171 -22.89 0.45 -16.16
C LYS A 171 -22.10 0.49 -17.49
N ALA A 172 -21.48 1.61 -17.83
CA ALA A 172 -20.67 1.77 -19.03
C ALA A 172 -19.19 1.39 -18.83
N ALA A 173 -18.73 1.21 -17.58
CA ALA A 173 -17.38 0.76 -17.28
C ALA A 173 -17.21 -0.73 -17.58
N HIS A 174 -16.13 -1.04 -18.29
CA HIS A 174 -15.70 -2.41 -18.59
C HIS A 174 -14.18 -2.48 -18.66
N PHE A 175 -13.57 -3.31 -17.82
CA PHE A 175 -12.14 -3.58 -17.79
C PHE A 175 -11.89 -5.09 -17.80
N ASP A 176 -11.17 -5.58 -18.82
CA ASP A 176 -10.80 -6.98 -19.00
C ASP A 176 -9.31 -7.20 -19.36
N ALA A 177 -8.49 -6.16 -19.22
CA ALA A 177 -7.06 -6.18 -19.53
C ALA A 177 -6.20 -6.53 -18.30
N MET A 178 -6.49 -7.64 -17.63
CA MET A 178 -5.69 -8.09 -16.49
C MET A 178 -4.24 -8.39 -16.87
N LEU A 179 -3.30 -8.03 -16.00
CA LEU A 179 -1.89 -8.41 -16.16
C LEU A 179 -1.68 -9.90 -15.85
N PRO A 180 -0.63 -10.55 -16.38
CA PRO A 180 -0.20 -11.89 -15.94
C PRO A 180 -0.02 -12.01 -14.42
N GLU A 181 0.55 -10.98 -13.80
CA GLU A 181 0.72 -10.82 -12.36
C GLU A 181 -0.63 -10.79 -11.63
N THR A 182 -1.57 -10.03 -12.16
CA THR A 182 -2.93 -9.91 -11.62
C THR A 182 -3.70 -11.22 -11.73
N HIS A 183 -3.54 -11.94 -12.84
CA HIS A 183 -4.07 -13.30 -12.97
C HIS A 183 -3.47 -14.26 -11.93
N ALA A 184 -2.19 -14.11 -11.57
CA ALA A 184 -1.58 -14.92 -10.53
C ALA A 184 -2.19 -14.62 -9.14
N LEU A 185 -2.35 -13.34 -8.78
CA LEU A 185 -3.00 -12.94 -7.52
C LEU A 185 -4.49 -13.33 -7.49
N GLN A 186 -5.22 -13.14 -8.59
CA GLN A 186 -6.59 -13.64 -8.76
C GLN A 186 -6.67 -15.14 -8.48
N ARG A 187 -5.75 -15.92 -9.05
CA ARG A 187 -5.70 -17.36 -8.80
C ARG A 187 -5.39 -17.69 -7.33
N ALA A 188 -4.55 -16.91 -6.66
CA ALA A 188 -4.32 -17.08 -5.22
C ALA A 188 -5.61 -16.88 -4.42
N ILE A 189 -6.34 -15.81 -4.71
CA ILE A 189 -7.63 -15.50 -4.07
C ILE A 189 -8.64 -16.62 -4.32
N ASP A 190 -8.78 -17.10 -5.57
CA ASP A 190 -9.76 -18.12 -5.92
C ASP A 190 -9.39 -19.53 -5.38
N LEU A 191 -8.10 -19.86 -5.31
CA LEU A 191 -7.64 -21.13 -4.72
C LEU A 191 -7.81 -21.17 -3.20
N THR A 192 -7.53 -20.05 -2.54
CA THR A 192 -7.52 -19.98 -1.07
C THR A 192 -8.89 -19.66 -0.49
N ARG A 193 -9.71 -18.90 -1.22
CA ARG A 193 -11.02 -18.38 -0.79
C ARG A 193 -10.93 -17.80 0.63
N PRO A 194 -10.09 -16.78 0.82
CA PRO A 194 -9.65 -16.37 2.14
C PRO A 194 -10.83 -15.86 2.98
N ASP A 195 -10.89 -16.25 4.25
CA ASP A 195 -11.78 -15.62 5.23
C ASP A 195 -11.29 -14.21 5.55
N PHE A 196 -9.97 -14.00 5.54
CA PHE A 196 -9.37 -12.66 5.65
C PHE A 196 -8.19 -12.46 4.70
N TYR A 197 -8.06 -11.24 4.17
CA TYR A 197 -7.05 -10.89 3.17
C TYR A 197 -6.42 -9.53 3.47
N LEU A 198 -5.08 -9.49 3.47
CA LEU A 198 -4.35 -8.23 3.51
C LEU A 198 -3.41 -8.14 2.29
N PRO A 199 -3.74 -7.33 1.28
CA PRO A 199 -2.72 -6.77 0.42
C PRO A 199 -1.86 -5.82 1.27
N LEU A 200 -0.56 -6.04 1.27
CA LEU A 200 0.37 -5.29 2.11
C LEU A 200 0.84 -4.04 1.35
N HIS A 201 0.46 -2.89 1.89
CA HIS A 201 0.77 -1.56 1.35
C HIS A 201 1.59 -0.73 2.34
N ASN A 202 2.14 0.38 1.85
CA ASN A 202 2.85 1.36 2.66
C ASN A 202 2.40 2.78 2.31
N ALA A 203 2.37 3.64 3.32
CA ALA A 203 2.41 5.07 3.11
C ALA A 203 3.86 5.56 2.96
N GLU A 204 4.06 6.67 2.26
CA GLU A 204 5.39 7.27 2.17
C GLU A 204 5.72 8.04 3.44
N SER A 205 4.91 9.03 3.77
CA SER A 205 5.11 9.86 4.97
C SER A 205 3.81 10.15 5.70
N GLY A 206 3.92 10.58 6.96
CA GLY A 206 2.78 10.98 7.78
C GLY A 206 2.52 10.01 8.93
N GLY A 207 1.25 9.66 9.15
CA GLY A 207 0.84 8.70 10.18
C GLY A 207 0.36 7.39 9.58
N ALA A 208 0.27 6.35 10.41
CA ALA A 208 -0.31 5.06 10.04
C ALA A 208 -1.83 5.18 9.89
N TYR A 209 -2.40 4.48 8.90
CA TYR A 209 -3.84 4.37 8.72
C TYR A 209 -4.26 3.03 8.10
N TYR A 210 -5.57 2.79 8.12
CA TYR A 210 -6.17 1.53 7.72
C TYR A 210 -7.39 1.75 6.83
N TYR A 211 -7.54 0.93 5.80
CA TYR A 211 -8.79 0.80 5.05
C TYR A 211 -9.44 -0.54 5.36
N LEU A 212 -10.72 -0.52 5.71
CA LEU A 212 -11.50 -1.72 5.99
C LEU A 212 -12.51 -1.94 4.85
N SER A 213 -12.58 -3.18 4.36
CA SER A 213 -13.60 -3.57 3.36
C SER A 213 -15.02 -3.43 3.90
N ASP A 214 -15.98 -3.21 3.00
CA ASP A 214 -17.40 -3.10 3.38
C ASP A 214 -17.91 -4.35 4.09
N THR A 215 -17.42 -5.53 3.72
CA THR A 215 -17.75 -6.80 4.41
C THR A 215 -17.31 -6.76 5.88
N LEU A 216 -16.16 -6.17 6.18
CA LEU A 216 -15.63 -6.01 7.54
C LEU A 216 -16.38 -4.90 8.29
N CYS A 217 -16.72 -3.80 7.62
CA CYS A 217 -17.51 -2.70 8.20
C CYS A 217 -18.95 -3.11 8.51
N ALA A 218 -19.55 -3.98 7.68
CA ALA A 218 -20.93 -4.45 7.83
C ALA A 218 -21.12 -5.47 8.96
N ALA A 219 -20.03 -6.00 9.55
CA ALA A 219 -20.12 -6.86 10.71
C ALA A 219 -20.75 -6.09 11.90
N PRO A 220 -21.57 -6.73 12.76
CA PRO A 220 -22.28 -6.01 13.83
C PRO A 220 -21.31 -5.23 14.73
N GLY A 221 -21.60 -3.95 14.98
CA GLY A 221 -20.66 -2.98 15.58
C GLY A 221 -19.97 -3.44 16.88
N ALA A 222 -20.66 -4.23 17.71
CA ALA A 222 -20.08 -4.80 18.95
C ALA A 222 -18.87 -5.72 18.72
N HIS A 223 -18.72 -6.30 17.52
CA HIS A 223 -17.59 -7.17 17.17
C HIS A 223 -16.41 -6.41 16.54
N VAL A 224 -16.67 -5.24 15.93
CA VAL A 224 -15.66 -4.46 15.19
C VAL A 224 -15.03 -3.36 16.07
N GLU A 225 -15.75 -2.82 17.05
CA GLU A 225 -15.20 -1.81 17.99
C GLU A 225 -13.87 -2.23 18.66
N PRO A 226 -13.69 -3.48 19.14
CA PRO A 226 -12.41 -3.91 19.69
C PRO A 226 -11.27 -3.94 18.66
N LEU A 227 -11.59 -4.20 17.38
CA LEU A 227 -10.61 -4.16 16.30
C LEU A 227 -10.19 -2.70 16.05
N HIS A 228 -11.14 -1.77 15.94
CA HIS A 228 -10.83 -0.35 15.79
C HIS A 228 -9.95 0.18 16.91
N ALA A 229 -10.30 -0.13 18.17
CA ALA A 229 -9.51 0.28 19.33
C ALA A 229 -8.07 -0.23 19.26
N LEU A 230 -7.86 -1.51 18.90
CA LEU A 230 -6.53 -2.10 18.77
C LEU A 230 -5.73 -1.51 17.60
N LEU A 231 -6.37 -1.28 16.45
CA LEU A 231 -5.72 -0.64 15.29
C LEU A 231 -5.32 0.80 15.60
N SER A 232 -6.09 1.54 16.40
CA SER A 232 -5.70 2.87 16.87
C SER A 232 -4.57 2.82 17.93
N GLU A 233 -4.52 1.78 18.77
CA GLU A 233 -3.50 1.63 19.82
C GLU A 233 -2.13 1.23 19.25
N LEU A 234 -2.10 0.37 18.23
CA LEU A 234 -0.89 -0.20 17.62
C LEU A 234 0.15 0.88 17.25
N PRO A 235 -0.15 1.89 16.41
CA PRO A 235 0.80 2.95 16.04
C PRO A 235 1.37 3.68 17.24
N THR A 236 0.49 4.05 18.19
CA THR A 236 0.87 4.78 19.40
C THR A 236 1.86 3.98 20.24
N ALA A 237 1.64 2.68 20.41
CA ALA A 237 2.53 1.79 21.16
C ALA A 237 3.93 1.67 20.54
N MET A 238 4.08 1.91 19.24
CA MET A 238 5.33 1.84 18.50
C MET A 238 5.94 3.22 18.22
N GLY A 239 5.36 4.30 18.76
CA GLY A 239 5.87 5.67 18.56
C GLY A 239 5.68 6.22 17.14
N VAL A 240 4.67 5.70 16.42
CA VAL A 240 4.25 6.16 15.09
C VAL A 240 2.91 6.88 15.24
N PRO A 241 2.77 8.12 14.74
CA PRO A 241 1.50 8.84 14.82
C PRO A 241 0.41 8.13 13.99
N LEU A 242 -0.85 8.24 14.41
CA LEU A 242 -1.98 7.92 13.55
C LEU A 242 -2.18 9.03 12.53
N HIS A 243 -2.56 8.69 11.29
CA HIS A 243 -2.95 9.70 10.31
C HIS A 243 -4.23 10.40 10.78
N ARG A 244 -4.12 11.70 11.03
CA ARG A 244 -5.25 12.59 11.36
C ARG A 244 -5.49 13.67 10.30
N GLY A 245 -4.74 13.61 9.21
CA GLY A 245 -4.97 14.46 8.05
C GLY A 245 -6.25 14.05 7.31
N GLU A 246 -6.49 14.72 6.19
CA GLU A 246 -7.62 14.40 5.31
C GLU A 246 -7.49 12.96 4.75
N PRO A 247 -8.62 12.27 4.50
CA PRO A 247 -8.60 11.02 3.75
C PRO A 247 -8.09 11.26 2.32
N GLU A 248 -7.53 10.23 1.70
CA GLU A 248 -6.97 10.33 0.34
C GLU A 248 -8.00 10.76 -0.71
N ALA A 249 -9.28 10.43 -0.48
CA ALA A 249 -10.39 10.92 -1.27
C ALA A 249 -11.53 11.42 -0.36
N ALA A 250 -12.15 12.53 -0.77
CA ALA A 250 -13.19 13.21 0.00
C ALA A 250 -14.48 12.37 0.23
N HIS A 251 -14.65 11.28 -0.51
CA HIS A 251 -15.83 10.41 -0.40
C HIS A 251 -15.65 9.23 0.56
N PHE A 252 -14.43 8.99 1.07
CA PHE A 252 -14.21 7.90 2.02
C PHE A 252 -14.83 8.19 3.38
N GLU A 253 -15.56 7.21 3.91
CA GLU A 253 -16.13 7.28 5.24
C GLU A 253 -15.05 7.11 6.32
N VAL A 254 -15.03 8.01 7.30
CA VAL A 254 -14.15 7.92 8.46
C VAL A 254 -14.86 7.11 9.55
N LEU A 255 -14.34 5.90 9.84
CA LEU A 255 -14.90 5.00 10.85
C LEU A 255 -14.37 5.32 12.26
N SER A 256 -13.10 5.71 12.35
CA SER A 256 -12.38 6.11 13.55
C SER A 256 -11.15 6.91 13.12
N PRO A 257 -10.48 7.71 13.98
CA PRO A 257 -9.23 8.38 13.60
C PRO A 257 -8.20 7.39 13.02
N GLY A 258 -7.77 7.62 11.78
CA GLY A 258 -6.85 6.75 11.04
C GLY A 258 -7.45 5.44 10.50
N ILE A 259 -8.78 5.28 10.54
CA ILE A 259 -9.49 4.09 10.04
C ILE A 259 -10.63 4.53 9.14
N PHE A 260 -10.57 4.08 7.89
CA PHE A 260 -11.47 4.49 6.82
C PHE A 260 -12.17 3.28 6.20
N ALA A 261 -13.38 3.48 5.68
CA ALA A 261 -14.00 2.51 4.78
C ALA A 261 -13.32 2.59 3.40
N MET A 262 -13.08 1.44 2.78
CA MET A 262 -12.38 1.34 1.49
C MET A 262 -13.25 1.82 0.31
N GLY A 263 -14.58 1.72 0.43
CA GLY A 263 -15.53 1.97 -0.66
C GLY A 263 -15.36 0.99 -1.83
N SER A 264 -16.31 1.03 -2.76
CA SER A 264 -16.26 0.23 -4.00
C SER A 264 -16.00 1.10 -5.23
N LEU A 265 -15.47 0.49 -6.29
CA LEU A 265 -15.33 1.17 -7.59
C LEU A 265 -16.70 1.54 -8.19
N GLU A 266 -17.77 0.82 -7.84
CA GLU A 266 -19.15 1.17 -8.21
C GLU A 266 -19.61 2.48 -7.54
N GLU A 267 -19.31 2.67 -6.26
CA GLU A 267 -19.62 3.92 -5.54
C GLU A 267 -18.80 5.09 -6.07
N ALA A 268 -17.51 4.88 -6.35
CA ALA A 268 -16.68 5.89 -6.98
C ALA A 268 -17.24 6.28 -8.37
N TYR A 269 -17.66 5.29 -9.16
CA TYR A 269 -18.31 5.52 -10.45
C TYR A 269 -19.58 6.37 -10.30
N ASP A 270 -20.49 5.97 -9.40
CA ASP A 270 -21.76 6.66 -9.18
C ASP A 270 -21.56 8.09 -8.66
N TRP A 271 -20.55 8.30 -7.82
CA TRP A 271 -20.20 9.62 -7.31
C TRP A 271 -19.70 10.54 -8.43
N VAL A 272 -18.79 10.07 -9.30
CA VAL A 272 -18.30 10.87 -10.43
C VAL A 272 -19.42 11.15 -11.45
N GLU A 273 -20.28 10.15 -11.74
CA GLU A 273 -21.43 10.31 -12.62
C GLU A 273 -22.43 11.35 -12.07
N ALA A 274 -22.68 11.35 -10.76
CA ALA A 274 -23.56 12.32 -10.10
C ALA A 274 -23.04 13.77 -10.19
N LEU A 275 -21.72 13.96 -10.34
CA LEU A 275 -21.11 15.26 -10.61
C LEU A 275 -21.22 15.69 -12.08
N GLY A 276 -21.78 14.85 -12.96
CA GLY A 276 -21.90 15.10 -14.39
C GLY A 276 -20.58 14.97 -15.17
N LEU A 277 -19.59 14.31 -14.56
CA LEU A 277 -18.29 14.02 -15.17
C LEU A 277 -18.31 12.63 -15.80
N ASP A 278 -17.34 12.33 -16.67
CA ASP A 278 -17.13 10.98 -17.18
C ASP A 278 -16.54 10.10 -16.06
N PRO A 279 -17.27 9.10 -15.54
CA PRO A 279 -16.80 8.25 -14.45
C PRO A 279 -15.81 7.18 -14.87
N PHE A 280 -15.63 6.96 -16.18
CA PHE A 280 -14.72 5.92 -16.69
C PHE A 280 -14.04 6.34 -18.01
N PRO A 281 -13.23 7.40 -17.98
CA PRO A 281 -12.54 7.92 -19.16
C PRO A 281 -11.52 6.91 -19.74
N GLU A 282 -11.02 7.20 -20.94
CA GLU A 282 -9.94 6.41 -21.55
C GLU A 282 -8.71 6.36 -20.63
N GLY A 283 -8.20 5.15 -20.38
CA GLY A 283 -7.10 4.91 -19.44
C GLY A 283 -7.55 4.57 -18.02
N SER A 284 -8.85 4.53 -17.74
CA SER A 284 -9.38 3.98 -16.48
C SER A 284 -8.91 2.54 -16.23
N THR A 285 -8.76 2.24 -14.96
CA THR A 285 -8.25 0.96 -14.46
C THR A 285 -9.39 0.02 -14.04
N GLY A 286 -9.05 -1.20 -13.67
CA GLY A 286 -9.96 -2.20 -13.15
C GLY A 286 -10.21 -2.10 -11.65
N GLU A 287 -10.80 -3.15 -11.11
CA GLU A 287 -11.11 -3.31 -9.69
C GLU A 287 -9.82 -3.54 -8.86
N SER A 288 -9.95 -3.36 -7.55
CA SER A 288 -8.95 -3.73 -6.56
C SER A 288 -8.90 -5.22 -6.24
N SER A 289 -7.79 -5.69 -5.66
CA SER A 289 -7.68 -7.09 -5.22
C SER A 289 -8.62 -7.40 -4.06
N THR A 290 -8.86 -6.43 -3.17
CA THR A 290 -9.83 -6.52 -2.07
C THR A 290 -11.27 -6.52 -2.61
N GLY A 291 -11.58 -5.66 -3.58
CA GLY A 291 -12.84 -5.65 -4.31
C GLY A 291 -13.11 -6.99 -4.98
N TYR A 292 -12.10 -7.58 -5.64
CA TYR A 292 -12.23 -8.92 -6.22
C TYR A 292 -12.45 -10.01 -5.16
N ALA A 293 -11.71 -9.98 -4.04
CA ALA A 293 -11.80 -10.96 -2.96
C ALA A 293 -13.18 -10.96 -2.25
N SER A 294 -13.88 -9.83 -2.24
CA SER A 294 -15.21 -9.68 -1.62
C SER A 294 -16.24 -10.75 -2.06
N ARG A 295 -16.10 -11.31 -3.28
CA ARG A 295 -16.95 -12.39 -3.81
C ARG A 295 -16.94 -13.67 -2.97
N HIS A 296 -15.90 -13.86 -2.15
CA HIS A 296 -15.76 -15.00 -1.24
C HIS A 296 -16.26 -14.66 0.18
N GLY A 297 -16.81 -13.46 0.41
CA GLY A 297 -17.16 -12.97 1.73
C GLY A 297 -15.93 -12.60 2.58
N THR A 298 -14.79 -12.37 1.93
CA THR A 298 -13.51 -12.08 2.57
C THR A 298 -13.55 -10.78 3.36
N LEU A 299 -13.03 -10.83 4.59
CA LEU A 299 -12.74 -9.64 5.39
C LEU A 299 -11.38 -9.08 4.99
N SER A 300 -11.37 -7.96 4.26
CA SER A 300 -10.13 -7.33 3.82
C SER A 300 -9.78 -6.10 4.63
N MET A 301 -8.47 -5.92 4.84
CA MET A 301 -7.88 -4.72 5.44
C MET A 301 -6.60 -4.36 4.72
N VAL A 302 -6.44 -3.08 4.41
CA VAL A 302 -5.15 -2.50 4.01
C VAL A 302 -4.60 -1.73 5.20
N ALA A 303 -3.32 -1.92 5.49
CA ALA A 303 -2.60 -1.24 6.56
C ALA A 303 -1.47 -0.42 5.96
N GLU A 304 -1.66 0.90 5.91
CA GLU A 304 -0.78 1.87 5.27
C GLU A 304 0.25 2.39 6.27
N MET A 305 1.41 1.72 6.30
CA MET A 305 2.48 2.03 7.25
C MET A 305 3.45 3.06 6.64
N PRO A 306 3.66 4.23 7.27
CA PRO A 306 4.57 5.24 6.74
C PRO A 306 6.03 4.80 6.77
N GLN A 307 6.80 5.18 5.75
CA GLN A 307 8.27 5.06 5.72
C GLN A 307 8.94 6.15 6.56
N TRP A 308 8.38 7.37 6.55
CA TRP A 308 8.79 8.49 7.39
C TRP A 308 7.62 9.03 8.22
N LYS A 309 7.81 9.24 9.53
CA LYS A 309 6.82 9.96 10.34
C LYS A 309 7.09 11.45 10.31
N HIS A 310 6.02 12.23 10.24
CA HIS A 310 6.10 13.67 10.44
C HIS A 310 5.68 13.98 11.88
N LEU A 311 6.58 14.58 12.68
CA LEU A 311 6.32 14.84 14.10
C LEU A 311 5.14 15.80 14.36
N LEU A 312 4.81 16.62 13.36
CA LEU A 312 3.69 17.58 13.41
C LEU A 312 2.43 17.09 12.67
N ALA A 313 2.37 15.80 12.28
CA ALA A 313 1.24 15.25 11.51
C ALA A 313 -0.11 15.33 12.24
N ASP A 314 -0.10 15.45 13.57
CA ASP A 314 -1.28 15.54 14.43
C ASP A 314 -1.42 16.91 15.12
N ASP A 315 -0.59 17.90 14.78
CA ASP A 315 -0.65 19.25 15.36
C ASP A 315 -1.74 20.10 14.69
N ILE A 316 -2.89 20.16 15.35
CA ILE A 316 -4.06 20.94 14.92
C ILE A 316 -4.06 22.39 15.43
N SER A 317 -2.94 22.89 15.97
CA SER A 317 -2.85 24.28 16.43
C SER A 317 -2.82 25.28 15.25
N PRO A 318 -3.18 26.56 15.48
CA PRO A 318 -3.19 27.58 14.43
C PRO A 318 -1.81 27.79 13.79
N GLY A 319 -1.73 27.68 12.46
CA GLY A 319 -0.48 27.74 11.69
C GLY A 319 -0.08 29.15 11.23
N GLY A 320 -0.86 30.20 11.53
CA GLY A 320 -0.52 31.59 11.21
C GLY A 320 -0.67 31.99 9.74
N ALA A 321 -1.22 31.11 8.89
CA ALA A 321 -1.42 31.35 7.47
C ALA A 321 -2.86 31.05 7.02
N SER A 322 -3.31 31.73 5.96
CA SER A 322 -4.60 31.43 5.33
C SER A 322 -4.52 30.09 4.60
N TYR A 323 -5.45 29.17 4.89
CA TYR A 323 -5.47 27.87 4.25
C TYR A 323 -5.74 27.97 2.75
N ALA A 324 -6.73 28.79 2.34
CA ALA A 324 -6.98 29.09 0.93
C ALA A 324 -5.77 29.70 0.20
N SER A 325 -4.94 30.51 0.86
CA SER A 325 -3.69 31.02 0.25
C SER A 325 -2.69 29.90 0.05
N ALA A 326 -2.45 29.08 1.07
CA ALA A 326 -1.52 27.95 0.99
C ALA A 326 -1.91 26.95 -0.11
N LEU A 327 -3.21 26.67 -0.27
CA LEU A 327 -3.74 25.86 -1.37
C LEU A 327 -3.43 26.46 -2.75
N ARG A 328 -3.58 27.78 -2.93
CA ARG A 328 -3.26 28.47 -4.19
C ARG A 328 -1.76 28.47 -4.47
N ASP A 329 -0.93 28.66 -3.45
CA ASP A 329 0.53 28.66 -3.58
C ASP A 329 1.01 27.26 -4.00
N GLN A 330 0.52 26.22 -3.33
CA GLN A 330 0.79 24.82 -3.71
C GLN A 330 0.32 24.52 -5.14
N ALA A 331 -0.89 24.98 -5.51
CA ALA A 331 -1.41 24.79 -6.86
C ALA A 331 -0.55 25.47 -7.93
N ALA A 332 -0.04 26.67 -7.67
CA ALA A 332 0.87 27.36 -8.58
C ALA A 332 2.18 26.58 -8.76
N ALA A 333 2.75 26.09 -7.65
CA ALA A 333 3.97 25.28 -7.66
C ALA A 333 3.80 23.96 -8.40
N LEU A 334 2.68 23.25 -8.21
CA LEU A 334 2.33 22.02 -8.92
C LEU A 334 2.13 22.26 -10.43
N SER A 335 1.45 23.35 -10.80
CA SER A 335 1.23 23.73 -12.21
C SER A 335 2.57 23.97 -12.91
N ALA A 336 3.44 24.77 -12.30
CA ALA A 336 4.76 25.07 -12.87
C ALA A 336 5.63 23.81 -13.04
N SER A 337 5.62 22.91 -12.05
CA SER A 337 6.32 21.62 -12.15
C SER A 337 5.75 20.74 -13.26
N GLY A 338 4.42 20.66 -13.37
CA GLY A 338 3.76 19.89 -14.44
C GLY A 338 4.04 20.44 -15.83
N GLU A 339 3.93 21.76 -16.01
CA GLU A 339 4.22 22.45 -17.28
C GLU A 339 5.65 22.19 -17.75
N LEU A 340 6.64 22.34 -16.86
CA LEU A 340 8.04 22.06 -17.16
C LEU A 340 8.25 20.60 -17.60
N LEU A 341 7.76 19.64 -16.82
CA LEU A 341 8.01 18.22 -17.10
C LEU A 341 7.28 17.75 -18.36
N LEU A 342 6.08 18.27 -18.63
CA LEU A 342 5.35 17.99 -19.87
C LEU A 342 6.02 18.62 -21.09
N GLU A 343 6.56 19.84 -20.98
CA GLU A 343 7.33 20.46 -22.07
C GLU A 343 8.57 19.61 -22.43
N LEU A 344 9.29 19.13 -21.42
CA LEU A 344 10.44 18.24 -21.64
C LEU A 344 10.01 16.89 -22.25
N LEU A 345 8.88 16.33 -21.82
CA LEU A 345 8.31 15.11 -22.39
C LEU A 345 7.89 15.30 -23.85
N ASP A 346 7.31 16.44 -24.22
CA ASP A 346 6.90 16.73 -25.60
C ASP A 346 8.10 16.88 -26.55
N ARG A 347 9.25 17.33 -26.03
CA ARG A 347 10.52 17.43 -26.77
C ARG A 347 11.22 16.07 -26.93
N LEU A 348 10.83 15.05 -26.17
CA LEU A 348 11.45 13.73 -26.21
C LEU A 348 10.96 12.93 -27.42
N ALA A 349 11.87 12.66 -28.35
CA ALA A 349 11.64 11.75 -29.48
C ALA A 349 12.12 10.33 -29.12
N ALA A 350 11.31 9.60 -28.35
CA ALA A 350 11.59 8.20 -28.00
C ALA A 350 10.94 7.23 -29.00
N GLU A 351 11.73 6.32 -29.57
CA GLU A 351 11.22 5.24 -30.44
C GLU A 351 10.73 4.02 -29.65
N SER A 352 11.16 3.90 -28.40
CA SER A 352 10.76 2.84 -27.46
C SER A 352 10.06 3.44 -26.25
N GLU A 353 9.23 2.63 -25.60
CA GLU A 353 8.45 3.02 -24.43
C GLU A 353 8.86 2.12 -23.26
N PRO A 354 10.04 2.31 -22.64
CA PRO A 354 10.45 1.54 -21.47
C PRO A 354 9.53 1.83 -20.27
N PRO A 355 9.50 0.96 -19.24
CA PRO A 355 8.56 1.08 -18.12
C PRO A 355 8.59 2.45 -17.42
N LEU A 356 9.78 3.05 -17.25
CA LEU A 356 9.94 4.37 -16.64
C LEU A 356 9.31 5.49 -17.49
N LEU A 357 9.40 5.41 -18.83
CA LEU A 357 8.78 6.40 -19.71
C LEU A 357 7.26 6.27 -19.71
N ARG A 358 6.73 5.04 -19.80
CA ARG A 358 5.27 4.79 -19.75
C ARG A 358 4.66 5.31 -18.45
N ALA A 359 5.33 5.02 -17.32
CA ALA A 359 4.94 5.57 -16.03
C ALA A 359 4.99 7.11 -16.02
N SER A 360 6.08 7.71 -16.52
CA SER A 360 6.20 9.18 -16.60
C SER A 360 5.07 9.80 -17.42
N ARG A 361 4.71 9.24 -18.57
CA ARG A 361 3.58 9.71 -19.39
C ARG A 361 2.25 9.66 -18.65
N ALA A 362 2.05 8.65 -17.81
CA ALA A 362 0.83 8.51 -17.01
C ALA A 362 0.77 9.50 -15.83
N PHE A 363 1.90 9.73 -15.14
CA PHE A 363 1.92 10.48 -13.89
C PHE A 363 2.19 11.98 -14.03
N LEU A 364 2.97 12.42 -15.04
CA LEU A 364 3.26 13.85 -15.23
C LEU A 364 1.99 14.72 -15.39
N PRO A 365 0.95 14.30 -16.13
CA PRO A 365 -0.31 15.06 -16.21
C PRO A 365 -1.00 15.24 -14.84
N LEU A 366 -0.77 14.34 -13.88
CA LEU A 366 -1.42 14.42 -12.57
C LEU A 366 -0.97 15.63 -11.75
N LEU A 367 0.22 16.20 -12.01
CA LEU A 367 0.65 17.46 -11.38
C LEU A 367 -0.30 18.61 -11.74
N GLY A 368 -0.69 18.70 -13.02
CA GLY A 368 -1.65 19.69 -13.49
C GLY A 368 -3.06 19.45 -12.95
N GLN A 369 -3.48 18.19 -12.84
CA GLN A 369 -4.78 17.83 -12.24
C GLN A 369 -4.82 18.15 -10.75
N ALA A 370 -3.76 17.81 -10.01
CA ALA A 370 -3.61 18.16 -8.60
C ALA A 370 -3.65 19.69 -8.43
N ALA A 371 -2.94 20.46 -9.26
CA ALA A 371 -3.00 21.92 -9.24
C ALA A 371 -4.44 22.45 -9.43
N GLN A 372 -5.21 21.88 -10.36
CA GLN A 372 -6.61 22.26 -10.58
C GLN A 372 -7.50 21.92 -9.38
N SER A 373 -7.31 20.72 -8.80
CA SER A 373 -8.02 20.31 -7.57
C SER A 373 -7.76 21.29 -6.42
N GLN A 374 -6.50 21.64 -6.18
CA GLN A 374 -6.13 22.57 -5.11
C GLN A 374 -6.67 23.99 -5.35
N ARG A 375 -6.74 24.46 -6.61
CA ARG A 375 -7.41 25.73 -6.95
C ARG A 375 -8.91 25.67 -6.64
N ALA A 376 -9.59 24.58 -7.01
CA ALA A 376 -11.01 24.42 -6.73
C ALA A 376 -11.28 24.40 -5.22
N ARG A 377 -10.47 23.65 -4.46
CA ARG A 377 -10.53 23.59 -2.99
C ARG A 377 -10.29 24.96 -2.34
N ALA A 378 -9.37 25.76 -2.87
CA ALA A 378 -9.09 27.10 -2.35
C ALA A 378 -10.29 28.07 -2.44
N GLU A 379 -11.27 27.79 -3.30
CA GLU A 379 -12.50 28.57 -3.44
C GLU A 379 -13.64 28.05 -2.54
N ASP A 380 -13.48 26.88 -1.91
CA ASP A 380 -14.45 26.34 -0.97
C ASP A 380 -14.58 27.27 0.26
N PRO A 381 -15.80 27.69 0.64
CA PRO A 381 -16.04 28.44 1.88
C PRO A 381 -15.44 27.80 3.13
N ALA A 382 -15.40 26.47 3.22
CA ALA A 382 -14.81 25.73 4.34
C ALA A 382 -13.28 25.92 4.45
N CYS A 383 -12.63 26.29 3.35
CA CYS A 383 -11.20 26.58 3.32
C CYS A 383 -10.88 28.06 3.62
N GLN A 384 -11.89 28.92 3.80
CA GLN A 384 -11.72 30.35 4.14
C GLN A 384 -11.46 30.54 5.64
N ARG A 385 -10.38 29.93 6.12
CA ARG A 385 -9.96 29.92 7.52
C ARG A 385 -8.44 29.94 7.64
N GLU A 386 -7.98 30.06 8.87
CA GLU A 386 -6.59 29.78 9.20
C GLU A 386 -6.30 28.27 9.02
N ALA A 387 -5.13 27.97 8.46
CA ALA A 387 -4.63 26.60 8.35
C ALA A 387 -4.10 26.12 9.71
N THR A 388 -4.18 24.83 9.98
CA THR A 388 -3.44 24.22 11.08
C THR A 388 -1.98 23.99 10.69
N VAL A 389 -1.12 23.74 11.68
CA VAL A 389 0.27 23.31 11.43
C VAL A 389 0.29 22.04 10.57
N ALA A 390 -0.47 21.01 10.94
CA ALA A 390 -0.55 19.76 10.19
C ALA A 390 -0.97 19.95 8.72
N GLU A 391 -1.90 20.87 8.44
CA GLU A 391 -2.34 21.16 7.08
C GLU A 391 -1.25 21.82 6.24
N LEU A 392 -0.54 22.81 6.79
CA LEU A 392 0.56 23.48 6.07
C LEU A 392 1.67 22.48 5.72
N HIS A 393 2.06 21.65 6.68
CA HIS A 393 3.04 20.58 6.46
C HIS A 393 2.54 19.53 5.46
N GLY A 394 1.25 19.16 5.53
CA GLY A 394 0.65 18.23 4.56
C GLY A 394 0.68 18.77 3.13
N LEU A 395 0.34 20.05 2.93
CA LEU A 395 0.41 20.69 1.61
C LEU A 395 1.85 20.74 1.08
N GLN A 396 2.81 21.10 1.93
CA GLN A 396 4.22 21.12 1.55
C GLN A 396 4.75 19.72 1.21
N GLY A 397 4.45 18.73 2.05
CA GLY A 397 4.84 17.32 1.86
C GLY A 397 4.32 16.74 0.55
N VAL A 398 3.05 17.01 0.20
CA VAL A 398 2.47 16.55 -1.08
C VAL A 398 3.17 17.21 -2.27
N LEU A 399 3.52 18.49 -2.19
CA LEU A 399 4.25 19.17 -3.28
C LEU A 399 5.61 18.52 -3.53
N HIS A 400 6.41 18.33 -2.47
CA HIS A 400 7.73 17.73 -2.59
C HIS A 400 7.66 16.28 -3.03
N MET A 401 6.75 15.48 -2.44
CA MET A 401 6.52 14.10 -2.87
C MET A 401 6.25 14.01 -4.38
N LEU A 402 5.28 14.79 -4.90
CA LEU A 402 4.91 14.68 -6.32
C LEU A 402 6.04 15.14 -7.26
N ARG A 403 6.76 16.21 -6.90
CA ARG A 403 7.95 16.66 -7.63
C ARG A 403 9.03 15.60 -7.67
N LEU A 404 9.38 15.04 -6.52
CA LEU A 404 10.48 14.09 -6.39
C LEU A 404 10.15 12.73 -7.02
N ARG A 405 8.94 12.21 -6.79
CA ARG A 405 8.48 10.96 -7.44
C ARG A 405 8.49 11.08 -8.95
N PHE A 406 7.75 12.04 -9.50
CA PHE A 406 7.52 12.07 -10.94
C PHE A 406 8.68 12.69 -11.71
N GLY A 407 9.31 13.73 -11.17
CA GLY A 407 10.53 14.31 -11.73
C GLY A 407 11.70 13.33 -11.69
N GLY A 408 11.88 12.61 -10.58
CA GLY A 408 12.96 11.63 -10.42
C GLY A 408 12.79 10.43 -11.35
N MET A 409 11.57 9.87 -11.39
CA MET A 409 11.23 8.79 -12.31
C MET A 409 11.41 9.19 -13.78
N PHE A 410 11.01 10.40 -14.17
CA PHE A 410 11.21 10.89 -15.53
C PHE A 410 12.69 11.15 -15.84
N LEU A 411 13.45 11.70 -14.89
CA LEU A 411 14.90 11.87 -15.04
C LEU A 411 15.62 10.52 -15.22
N ARG A 412 15.20 9.47 -14.50
CA ARG A 412 15.69 8.11 -14.73
C ARG A 412 15.35 7.61 -16.13
N ALA A 413 14.11 7.84 -16.60
CA ALA A 413 13.69 7.47 -17.95
C ALA A 413 14.57 8.13 -19.02
N LEU A 414 14.83 9.44 -18.89
CA LEU A 414 15.69 10.19 -19.81
C LEU A 414 17.13 9.66 -19.82
N ARG A 415 17.67 9.31 -18.64
CA ARG A 415 19.02 8.71 -18.53
C ARG A 415 19.10 7.34 -19.20
N GLU A 416 18.11 6.47 -18.97
CA GLU A 416 18.04 5.15 -19.61
C GLU A 416 17.97 5.27 -21.13
N LEU A 417 17.09 6.14 -21.63
CA LEU A 417 16.93 6.40 -23.06
C LEU A 417 18.18 7.02 -23.67
N GLY A 418 18.88 7.89 -22.93
CA GLY A 418 20.15 8.48 -23.35
C GLY A 418 21.24 7.42 -23.51
N ILE A 419 21.35 6.47 -22.57
CA ILE A 419 22.27 5.33 -22.66
C ILE A 419 21.91 4.43 -23.85
N ALA A 420 20.61 4.23 -24.11
CA ALA A 420 20.11 3.49 -25.27
C ALA A 420 20.25 4.22 -26.61
N GLY A 421 20.73 5.48 -26.61
CA GLY A 421 20.99 6.26 -27.83
C GLY A 421 19.78 7.01 -28.39
N SER A 422 18.71 7.19 -27.61
CA SER A 422 17.54 7.96 -28.04
C SER A 422 17.89 9.44 -28.25
N PRO A 423 17.58 10.03 -29.42
CA PRO A 423 17.94 11.40 -29.74
C PRO A 423 17.42 12.42 -28.70
N GLY A 424 18.31 13.29 -28.22
CA GLY A 424 17.97 14.38 -27.30
C GLY A 424 17.76 13.97 -25.84
N ALA A 425 17.56 12.69 -25.52
CA ALA A 425 17.25 12.24 -24.16
C ALA A 425 18.34 12.60 -23.13
N ALA A 426 19.63 12.44 -23.48
CA ALA A 426 20.74 12.83 -22.61
C ALA A 426 20.78 14.35 -22.34
N SER A 427 20.51 15.17 -23.36
CA SER A 427 20.45 16.64 -23.21
C SER A 427 19.26 17.07 -22.34
N LEU A 428 18.11 16.42 -22.47
CA LEU A 428 16.96 16.67 -21.60
C LEU A 428 17.24 16.24 -20.15
N ALA A 429 17.97 15.14 -19.95
CA ALA A 429 18.41 14.72 -18.62
C ALA A 429 19.35 15.75 -17.99
N GLU A 430 20.27 16.33 -18.77
CA GLU A 430 21.16 17.42 -18.32
C GLU A 430 20.39 18.69 -17.96
N GLU A 431 19.30 18.99 -18.67
CA GLU A 431 18.42 20.13 -18.40
C GLU A 431 17.58 19.93 -17.12
N LEU A 432 17.03 18.73 -16.93
CA LEU A 432 16.20 18.41 -15.76
C LEU A 432 17.02 18.18 -14.47
N SER A 433 18.25 17.67 -14.59
CA SER A 433 19.11 17.33 -13.44
C SER A 433 19.28 18.47 -12.42
N PRO A 434 19.62 19.72 -12.79
CA PRO A 434 19.74 20.81 -11.81
C PRO A 434 18.41 21.16 -11.16
N VAL A 435 17.29 21.15 -11.91
CA VAL A 435 15.96 21.42 -11.35
C VAL A 435 15.57 20.36 -10.31
N TYR A 436 15.84 19.08 -10.62
CA TYR A 436 15.58 18.00 -9.69
C TYR A 436 16.46 18.09 -8.43
N ALA A 437 17.72 18.50 -8.57
CA ALA A 437 18.62 18.74 -7.44
C ALA A 437 18.14 19.90 -6.56
N ASP A 438 17.60 20.97 -7.16
CA ASP A 438 17.00 22.08 -6.43
C ASP A 438 15.75 21.63 -5.65
N TRP A 439 14.84 20.85 -6.26
CA TRP A 439 13.69 20.28 -5.55
C TRP A 439 14.09 19.34 -4.41
N THR A 440 15.16 18.56 -4.59
CA THR A 440 15.69 17.66 -3.56
C THR A 440 16.25 18.47 -2.39
N SER A 441 17.00 19.53 -2.68
CA SER A 441 17.57 20.42 -1.67
C SER A 441 16.47 21.19 -0.91
N GLU A 442 15.46 21.69 -1.64
CA GLU A 442 14.28 22.35 -1.06
C GLU A 442 13.55 21.43 -0.08
N ALA A 443 13.27 20.18 -0.48
CA ALA A 443 12.60 19.20 0.38
C ALA A 443 13.44 18.84 1.62
N ALA A 444 14.76 18.68 1.47
CA ALA A 444 15.66 18.40 2.59
C ALA A 444 15.73 19.57 3.59
N GLU A 445 15.71 20.80 3.09
CA GLU A 445 15.73 22.00 3.95
C GLU A 445 14.41 22.23 4.68
N GLN A 446 13.27 22.00 4.02
CA GLN A 446 11.96 22.35 4.56
C GLN A 446 11.26 21.20 5.31
N GLU A 447 11.78 19.96 5.25
CA GLU A 447 11.19 18.78 5.90
C GLU A 447 12.16 18.10 6.87
N GLN A 448 12.91 18.90 7.63
CA GLN A 448 13.87 18.42 8.63
C GLN A 448 13.21 17.64 9.78
N ASP A 449 11.90 17.81 9.96
CA ASP A 449 11.09 17.13 10.99
C ASP A 449 10.55 15.75 10.56
N LEU A 450 10.90 15.29 9.35
CA LEU A 450 10.62 13.92 8.91
C LEU A 450 11.66 12.96 9.49
N GLU A 451 11.20 12.01 10.29
CA GLU A 451 12.04 10.96 10.86
C GLU A 451 11.78 9.62 10.15
N PRO A 452 12.81 8.90 9.68
CA PRO A 452 12.62 7.56 9.14
C PRO A 452 12.12 6.62 10.23
N ILE A 453 11.11 5.82 9.92
CA ILE A 453 10.61 4.79 10.83
C ILE A 453 11.50 3.56 10.67
N PRO A 454 12.08 3.01 11.75
CA PRO A 454 12.85 1.78 11.65
C PRO A 454 11.99 0.66 11.05
N ILE A 455 12.55 -0.12 10.13
CA ILE A 455 11.81 -1.19 9.42
C ILE A 455 11.11 -2.12 10.41
N LYS A 456 11.76 -2.46 11.53
CA LYS A 456 11.19 -3.33 12.56
C LYS A 456 9.88 -2.78 13.13
N ASP A 457 9.77 -1.47 13.24
CA ASP A 457 8.61 -0.81 13.82
C ASP A 457 7.48 -0.73 12.79
N ALA A 458 7.78 -0.36 11.55
CA ALA A 458 6.79 -0.31 10.48
C ALA A 458 6.25 -1.72 10.12
N ALA A 459 7.12 -2.71 9.95
CA ALA A 459 6.72 -4.10 9.71
C ALA A 459 6.07 -4.71 10.96
N GLY A 460 6.50 -4.31 12.16
CA GLY A 460 5.90 -4.74 13.43
C GLY A 460 4.45 -4.28 13.56
N LEU A 461 4.16 -3.03 13.18
CA LEU A 461 2.81 -2.49 13.12
C LEU A 461 1.93 -3.24 12.12
N GLN A 462 2.42 -3.46 10.90
CA GLN A 462 1.67 -4.20 9.89
C GLN A 462 1.43 -5.66 10.32
N TYR A 463 2.41 -6.29 10.96
CA TYR A 463 2.27 -7.63 11.56
C TYR A 463 1.22 -7.65 12.68
N GLY A 464 1.21 -6.65 13.56
CA GLY A 464 0.18 -6.50 14.58
C GLY A 464 -1.22 -6.37 13.97
N ALA A 465 -1.36 -5.61 12.88
CA ALA A 465 -2.61 -5.47 12.15
C ALA A 465 -3.07 -6.80 11.53
N VAL A 466 -2.15 -7.58 10.93
CA VAL A 466 -2.46 -8.93 10.44
C VAL A 466 -2.99 -9.82 11.57
N LEU A 467 -2.32 -9.84 12.72
CA LEU A 467 -2.76 -10.65 13.87
C LEU A 467 -4.12 -10.18 14.41
N ALA A 468 -4.36 -8.87 14.42
CA ALA A 468 -5.63 -8.28 14.84
C ALA A 468 -6.78 -8.73 13.93
N LEU A 469 -6.60 -8.69 12.62
CA LEU A 469 -7.62 -9.14 11.67
C LEU A 469 -7.88 -10.65 11.78
N ALA A 470 -6.82 -11.46 11.88
CA ALA A 470 -6.98 -12.91 12.03
C ALA A 470 -7.69 -13.28 13.34
N ALA A 471 -7.32 -12.64 14.46
CA ALA A 471 -7.96 -12.86 15.75
C ALA A 471 -9.42 -12.36 15.76
N HIS A 472 -9.71 -11.23 15.11
CA HIS A 472 -11.08 -10.74 14.92
C HIS A 472 -11.91 -11.75 14.13
N THR A 473 -11.41 -12.22 12.99
CA THR A 473 -12.10 -13.18 12.12
C THR A 473 -12.43 -14.47 12.86
N LEU A 474 -11.49 -14.99 13.65
CA LEU A 474 -11.70 -16.17 14.49
C LEU A 474 -12.79 -15.93 15.56
N ARG A 475 -12.77 -14.79 16.24
CA ARG A 475 -13.80 -14.44 17.23
C ARG A 475 -15.19 -14.32 16.58
N SER A 476 -15.27 -13.74 15.40
CA SER A 476 -16.51 -13.60 14.64
C SER A 476 -17.09 -14.96 14.23
N ARG A 477 -16.24 -15.91 13.84
CA ARG A 477 -16.66 -17.30 13.53
C ARG A 477 -17.09 -18.10 14.75
N LEU A 478 -16.49 -17.85 15.92
CA LEU A 478 -16.81 -18.54 17.17
C LEU A 478 -18.04 -17.95 17.90
N SER A 479 -18.42 -16.73 17.58
CA SER A 479 -19.59 -16.07 18.18
C SER A 479 -20.87 -16.65 17.58
N PRO A 480 -21.87 -17.05 18.39
CA PRO A 480 -23.16 -17.48 17.86
C PRO A 480 -23.81 -16.32 17.08
N PRO A 481 -24.53 -16.59 15.98
CA PRO A 481 -25.27 -15.55 15.29
C PRO A 481 -26.24 -14.89 16.28
N LEU A 482 -26.20 -13.56 16.38
CA LEU A 482 -27.13 -12.79 17.19
C LEU A 482 -28.56 -13.14 16.75
N ALA A 483 -29.37 -13.62 17.70
CA ALA A 483 -30.73 -14.11 17.49
C ALA A 483 -31.74 -13.01 17.17
#